data_AF-A0A1H1PLS4-F1
#
_entry.id   AF-A0A1H1PLS4-F1
#
_cell.length_a   1.000
_cell.length_b   1.000
_cell.length_c   1.000
_cell.angle_alpha   90.00
_cell.angle_beta   90.00
_cell.angle_gamma   90.00
#
_symmetry.space_group_name_H-M   'P 1'
#
loop_
_entity.id
_entity.type
_entity.pdbx_description
1 polymer ?
#
loop_
_entity_poly.entity_id
_entity_poly.type
_entity_poly.pdbx_seq_one_letter_code
_entity_poly.pdbx_strand_id
1 'polypeptide(L)'
;MKNIISDINKAFDHRIRLGIMSVLMVNDHVDFKTLKELLGATDGNIASHTKTLEKQHYITVEKSFIDRKPNTRYIASDKGRKAFKEHLDALEKLLNAKNDLNI
;
A
#
# COMPACT_ATOMS: atom_id res chain seq x y z
N MET A 1 18.26 22.89 7.52
CA MET A 1 18.59 21.71 6.69
C MET A 1 17.29 21.03 6.31
N LYS A 2 17.06 20.73 5.02
CA LYS A 2 15.89 19.91 4.61
C LYS A 2 16.07 18.52 5.22
N ASN A 3 15.10 18.08 6.02
CA ASN A 3 15.11 16.73 6.58
C ASN A 3 14.85 15.76 5.42
N ILE A 4 15.79 14.87 5.15
CA ILE A 4 15.73 13.97 3.98
C ILE A 4 14.53 13.02 4.04
N ILE A 5 13.97 12.79 5.24
CA ILE A 5 12.85 11.88 5.51
C ILE A 5 11.50 12.63 5.53
N SER A 6 11.46 13.96 5.35
CA SER A 6 10.21 14.74 5.50
C SER A 6 9.07 14.28 4.59
N ASP A 7 9.43 13.75 3.42
CA ASP A 7 8.48 13.40 2.37
C ASP A 7 8.08 11.91 2.43
N ILE A 8 8.60 11.16 3.41
CA ILE A 8 8.26 9.76 3.65
C ILE A 8 6.91 9.67 4.36
N ASN A 9 5.90 9.25 3.59
CA ASN A 9 4.57 9.01 4.13
C ASN A 9 4.56 7.81 5.11
N LYS A 10 4.39 8.13 6.41
CA LYS A 10 4.34 7.15 7.53
C LYS A 10 3.31 6.03 7.37
N ALA A 11 2.34 6.19 6.48
CA ALA A 11 1.40 5.14 6.15
C ALA A 11 2.07 3.93 5.49
N PHE A 12 3.21 4.14 4.83
CA PHE A 12 3.89 3.12 4.04
C PHE A 12 5.19 2.59 4.67
N ASP A 13 5.60 3.10 5.84
CA ASP A 13 6.73 2.57 6.63
C ASP A 13 6.55 1.10 7.05
N HIS A 14 5.30 0.64 7.10
CA HIS A 14 5.00 -0.75 7.44
C HIS A 14 5.01 -1.62 6.18
N ARG A 15 5.88 -2.64 6.14
CA ARG A 15 6.08 -3.52 4.97
C ARG A 15 4.78 -4.05 4.35
N ILE A 16 3.79 -4.39 5.18
CA ILE A 16 2.51 -4.92 4.69
C ILE A 16 1.67 -3.85 4.01
N ARG A 17 1.65 -2.60 4.51
CA ARG A 17 0.90 -1.50 3.87
C ARG A 17 1.56 -1.09 2.56
N LEU A 18 2.90 -1.04 2.54
CA LEU A 18 3.68 -0.86 1.32
C LEU A 18 3.31 -1.95 0.29
N GLY A 19 3.38 -3.22 0.69
CA GLY A 19 3.05 -4.36 -0.17
C GLY A 19 1.61 -4.36 -0.69
N ILE A 20 0.62 -4.07 0.17
CA ILE A 20 -0.79 -3.94 -0.26
C ILE A 20 -0.93 -2.88 -1.35
N MET A 21 -0.37 -1.67 -1.12
CA MET A 21 -0.47 -0.61 -2.13
C MET A 21 0.30 -0.97 -3.40
N SER A 22 1.49 -1.57 -3.33
CA SER A 22 2.23 -2.04 -4.51
C SER A 22 1.39 -2.98 -5.38
N VAL A 23 0.70 -3.94 -4.75
CA VAL A 23 -0.18 -4.88 -5.46
C VAL A 23 -1.38 -4.15 -6.08
N LEU A 24 -1.99 -3.20 -5.36
CA LEU A 24 -3.14 -2.44 -5.86
C LEU A 24 -2.79 -1.37 -6.91
N MET A 25 -1.52 -0.98 -7.03
CA MET A 25 -1.10 -0.03 -8.07
C MET A 25 -1.11 -0.65 -9.47
N VAL A 26 -0.91 -1.97 -9.57
CA VAL A 26 -0.80 -2.70 -10.85
C VAL A 26 -2.04 -3.53 -11.17
N ASN A 27 -3.07 -3.48 -10.32
CA ASN A 27 -4.34 -4.18 -10.50
C ASN A 27 -5.51 -3.21 -10.28
N ASP A 28 -6.62 -3.41 -10.99
CA ASP A 28 -7.82 -2.60 -10.76
C ASP A 28 -8.43 -2.86 -9.38
N HIS A 29 -8.46 -4.14 -8.99
CA HIS A 29 -8.87 -4.59 -7.66
C HIS A 29 -8.18 -5.91 -7.32
N VAL A 30 -8.08 -6.23 -6.03
CA VAL A 30 -7.55 -7.51 -5.55
C VAL A 30 -8.40 -8.00 -4.38
N ASP A 31 -8.62 -9.31 -4.30
CA ASP A 31 -9.36 -9.90 -3.18
C ASP A 31 -8.46 -10.18 -1.95
N PHE A 32 -9.10 -10.45 -0.81
CA PHE A 32 -8.41 -10.72 0.45
C PHE A 32 -7.42 -11.90 0.36
N LYS A 33 -7.82 -12.98 -0.31
CA LYS A 33 -7.03 -14.21 -0.39
C LYS A 33 -5.79 -13.97 -1.24
N THR A 34 -5.93 -13.29 -2.37
CA THR A 34 -4.80 -12.92 -3.23
C THR A 34 -3.82 -12.00 -2.49
N LEU A 35 -4.30 -10.97 -1.77
CA LEU A 35 -3.41 -10.12 -0.95
C LEU A 35 -2.64 -10.95 0.09
N LYS A 36 -3.31 -11.89 0.75
CA LYS A 36 -2.68 -12.76 1.75
C LYS A 36 -1.56 -13.60 1.14
N GLU A 37 -1.84 -14.25 0.02
CA GLU A 37 -0.92 -15.15 -0.67
C GLU A 37 0.28 -14.39 -1.22
N LEU A 38 0.05 -13.29 -1.95
CA LEU A 38 1.14 -12.48 -2.55
C LEU A 38 2.06 -11.88 -1.48
N LEU A 39 1.53 -11.54 -0.31
CA LEU A 39 2.30 -10.87 0.75
C LEU A 39 2.81 -11.82 1.83
N GLY A 40 2.51 -13.13 1.75
CA GLY A 40 2.86 -14.11 2.79
C GLY A 40 2.38 -13.68 4.18
N ALA A 41 1.20 -13.06 4.24
CA ALA A 41 0.68 -12.42 5.45
C ALA A 41 -0.31 -13.33 6.18
N THR A 42 -0.58 -13.02 7.44
CA THR A 42 -1.69 -13.63 8.20
C THR A 42 -2.99 -12.87 7.95
N ASP A 43 -4.12 -13.49 8.25
CA ASP A 43 -5.43 -12.85 8.13
C ASP A 43 -5.50 -11.57 9.00
N GLY A 44 -4.95 -11.61 10.21
CA GLY A 44 -4.87 -10.47 11.12
C GLY A 44 -4.04 -9.31 10.56
N ASN A 45 -2.93 -9.61 9.86
CA ASN A 45 -2.12 -8.58 9.20
C ASN A 45 -2.92 -7.90 8.10
N ILE A 46 -3.52 -8.66 7.18
CA ILE A 46 -4.30 -8.07 6.07
C ILE A 46 -5.46 -7.25 6.62
N ALA A 47 -6.22 -7.79 7.58
CA ALA A 47 -7.38 -7.10 8.16
C ALA A 47 -7.00 -5.78 8.85
N SER A 48 -5.96 -5.78 9.68
CA SER A 48 -5.53 -4.57 10.41
C SER A 48 -4.96 -3.49 9.46
N HIS A 49 -4.15 -3.90 8.48
CA HIS A 49 -3.52 -2.96 7.56
C HIS A 49 -4.45 -2.40 6.50
N THR A 50 -5.35 -3.21 5.93
CA THR A 50 -6.39 -2.71 5.01
C THR A 50 -7.33 -1.74 5.71
N LYS A 51 -7.77 -2.03 6.94
CA LYS A 51 -8.56 -1.11 7.76
C LYS A 51 -7.84 0.23 8.01
N THR A 52 -6.53 0.18 8.23
CA THR A 52 -5.72 1.41 8.41
C THR A 52 -5.66 2.23 7.11
N LEU A 53 -5.41 1.58 5.98
CA LEU A 53 -5.36 2.25 4.67
C LEU A 53 -6.73 2.81 4.26
N GLU A 54 -7.81 2.08 4.54
CA GLU A 54 -9.18 2.52 4.31
C GLU A 54 -9.51 3.76 5.14
N LYS A 55 -9.16 3.77 6.44
CA LYS A 55 -9.35 4.94 7.32
C LYS A 55 -8.60 6.18 6.83
N GLN A 56 -7.47 5.99 6.13
CA GLN A 56 -6.72 7.09 5.52
C GLN A 56 -7.24 7.49 4.13
N HIS A 57 -8.27 6.79 3.63
CA HIS A 57 -8.83 6.90 2.29
C HIS A 57 -7.84 6.58 1.17
N TYR A 58 -6.86 5.71 1.43
CA TYR A 58 -5.91 5.24 0.41
C TYR A 58 -6.42 4.04 -0.37
N ILE A 59 -7.34 3.29 0.20
CA ILE A 59 -8.05 2.21 -0.49
C ILE A 59 -9.55 2.33 -0.27
N THR A 60 -10.31 1.76 -1.19
CA THR A 60 -11.73 1.48 -1.05
C THR A 60 -11.90 -0.02 -0.81
N VAL A 61 -12.84 -0.39 0.06
CA VAL A 61 -13.18 -1.78 0.35
C VAL A 61 -14.61 -2.03 -0.10
N GLU A 62 -14.78 -2.89 -1.09
CA GLU A 62 -16.10 -3.28 -1.59
C GLU A 62 -16.44 -4.68 -1.10
N LYS A 63 -17.60 -4.82 -0.46
CA LYS A 63 -18.10 -6.11 0.04
C LYS A 63 -19.31 -6.52 -0.79
N SER A 64 -19.25 -7.72 -1.33
CA SER A 64 -20.32 -8.34 -2.10
C SER A 64 -20.50 -9.79 -1.67
N PHE A 65 -21.54 -10.44 -2.21
CA PHE A 65 -21.75 -11.87 -2.06
C PHE A 65 -21.76 -12.51 -3.45
N ILE A 66 -20.92 -13.52 -3.64
CA ILE A 66 -20.88 -14.35 -4.86
C ILE A 66 -21.11 -15.79 -4.40
N ASP A 67 -22.11 -16.47 -4.96
CA ASP A 67 -22.49 -17.85 -4.59
C ASP A 67 -22.67 -18.06 -3.07
N ARG A 68 -23.33 -17.09 -2.41
CA ARG A 68 -23.54 -17.06 -0.94
C ARG A 68 -22.27 -16.97 -0.10
N LYS A 69 -21.11 -16.68 -0.71
CA LYS A 69 -19.84 -16.44 -0.01
C LYS A 69 -19.51 -14.95 0.00
N PRO A 70 -19.02 -14.39 1.12
CA PRO A 70 -18.56 -13.01 1.15
C PRO A 70 -17.34 -12.86 0.21
N ASN A 71 -17.39 -11.86 -0.65
CA ASN A 71 -16.31 -11.48 -1.54
C ASN A 71 -15.94 -10.02 -1.25
N THR A 72 -14.71 -9.82 -0.79
CA THR A 72 -14.18 -8.48 -0.49
C THR A 72 -13.15 -8.12 -1.54
N ARG A 73 -13.33 -6.97 -2.19
CA ARG A 73 -12.39 -6.38 -3.14
C ARG A 73 -11.76 -5.13 -2.53
N TYR A 74 -10.45 -5.01 -2.74
CA TYR A 74 -9.66 -3.86 -2.34
C TYR A 74 -9.22 -3.13 -3.60
N ILE A 75 -9.37 -1.80 -3.61
CA ILE A 75 -9.06 -0.94 -4.76
C ILE A 75 -8.22 0.23 -4.25
N ALA A 76 -7.14 0.59 -4.94
CA ALA A 76 -6.42 1.82 -4.64
C ALA A 76 -7.26 3.04 -5.08
N SER A 77 -7.53 3.94 -4.14
CA SER A 77 -8.21 5.21 -4.44
C SER A 77 -7.26 6.18 -5.15
N ASP A 78 -7.78 7.22 -5.79
CA ASP A 78 -6.93 8.27 -6.40
C ASP A 78 -5.99 8.92 -5.38
N LYS A 79 -6.49 9.16 -4.16
CA LYS A 79 -5.69 9.66 -3.05
C LYS A 79 -4.57 8.69 -2.67
N GLY A 80 -4.88 7.39 -2.60
CA GLY A 80 -3.91 6.35 -2.31
C GLY A 80 -2.84 6.23 -3.40
N ARG A 81 -3.25 6.23 -4.67
CA ARG A 81 -2.35 6.18 -5.83
C ARG A 81 -1.39 7.36 -5.82
N LYS A 82 -1.91 8.57 -5.61
CA LYS A 82 -1.09 9.79 -5.52
C LYS A 82 -0.11 9.71 -4.33
N ALA A 83 -0.61 9.43 -3.13
CA ALA A 83 0.21 9.38 -1.92
C ALA A 83 1.31 8.30 -2.00
N PHE A 84 0.99 7.16 -2.61
CA PHE A 84 1.93 6.07 -2.79
C PHE A 84 3.01 6.42 -3.82
N LYS A 85 2.63 7.05 -4.94
CA LYS A 85 3.59 7.56 -5.92
C LYS A 85 4.54 8.59 -5.31
N GLU A 86 4.02 9.58 -4.57
CA GLU A 86 4.83 10.58 -3.87
C GLU A 86 5.82 9.93 -2.89
N HIS A 87 5.40 8.85 -2.21
CA HIS A 87 6.29 8.10 -1.33
C HIS A 87 7.38 7.34 -2.09
N LEU A 88 7.06 6.70 -3.23
CA LEU A 88 8.07 6.07 -4.07
C LEU A 88 9.06 7.09 -4.65
N ASP A 89 8.58 8.24 -5.11
CA ASP A 89 9.42 9.34 -5.61
C ASP A 89 10.38 9.85 -4.51
N ALA A 90 9.90 9.92 -3.27
CA ALA A 90 10.73 10.29 -2.11
C ALA A 90 11.79 9.23 -1.80
N LEU A 91 11.43 7.94 -1.84
CA LEU A 91 12.38 6.83 -1.68
C LEU A 91 13.43 6.81 -2.79
N GLU A 92 13.03 7.02 -4.05
CA GLU A 92 13.94 7.10 -5.19
C GLU A 92 14.95 8.23 -5.03
N LYS A 93 14.49 9.43 -4.61
CA LYS A 93 15.39 10.55 -4.30
C LYS A 93 16.40 10.20 -3.20
N LEU A 94 15.97 9.47 -2.17
CA LEU A 94 16.88 9.02 -1.10
C LEU A 94 17.93 8.04 -1.61
N LEU A 95 17.55 7.11 -2.47
CA LEU A 95 18.46 6.13 -3.06
C LEU A 95 19.43 6.81 -4.03
N ASN A 96 18.94 7.74 -4.87
CA ASN A 96 19.77 8.47 -5.83
C ASN A 96 20.73 9.45 -5.15
N ALA A 97 20.32 10.10 -4.06
CA ALA A 97 21.23 10.92 -3.24
C ALA A 97 22.41 10.11 -2.66
N LYS A 98 22.25 8.78 -2.57
CA LYS A 98 23.30 7.86 -2.13
C LYS A 98 24.24 7.45 -3.26
N ASN A 99 23.82 7.48 -4.54
CA ASN A 99 24.68 7.16 -5.68
C ASN A 99 25.76 8.25 -5.94
N ASP A 100 25.60 9.44 -5.37
CA ASP A 100 26.65 10.48 -5.35
C ASP A 100 27.67 10.27 -4.19
N LEU A 101 27.43 9.30 -3.32
CA LEU A 101 28.28 8.87 -2.21
C LEU A 101 28.76 7.45 -2.52
N ASN A 102 29.74 7.29 -3.41
CA ASN A 102 30.40 6.00 -3.66
C ASN A 102 30.73 5.29 -2.32
N ILE A 103 29.98 4.23 -2.00
CA ILE A 103 30.30 3.21 -1.00
C ILE A 103 30.40 1.88 -1.73
#